data_AF-A0A7L4NCK5-F1
#
_entry.id   AF-A0A7L4NCK5-F1
#
_cell.length_a   1.000
_cell.length_b   1.000
_cell.length_c   1.000
_cell.angle_alpha   90.00
_cell.angle_beta   90.00
_cell.angle_gamma   90.00
#
_symmetry.space_group_name_H-M   'P 1'
#
loop_
_entity.id
_entity.type
_entity.pdbx_description
1 polymer ?
#
loop_
_entity_poly.entity_id
_entity_poly.type
_entity_poly.pdbx_seq_one_letter_code
_entity_poly.pdbx_strand_id
1 'polypeptide(L)'
;EEYELNAKRYWDDFYKIHENGFFKDRHWLFTEFPELAPNRNPKQSRDSVPGFSNKEESTKDRLGSCENGHCSLESRGGNQFSLMQNPPKTCTEELAAAAGDYPGSSASYRVLEVGCGAGNTVFPILQTNNDPGLFVYCCDFSPTAVELVQSNAEYDSSRCFAFVHDLCSDQSPFPMPEESLDVVILIFVLSAILPEK
;
A
#
# COMPACT_ATOMS: atom_id res chain seq x y z
N GLU A 1 19.29 -10.49 17.46
CA GLU A 1 20.36 -9.47 17.34
C GLU A 1 20.71 -9.09 15.89
N GLU A 2 21.38 -9.92 15.07
CA GLU A 2 21.81 -9.50 13.71
C GLU A 2 20.64 -9.04 12.82
N TYR A 3 19.57 -9.83 12.78
CA TYR A 3 18.38 -9.55 11.98
C TYR A 3 17.62 -8.31 12.43
N GLU A 4 17.67 -7.98 13.72
CA GLU A 4 17.06 -6.75 14.26
C GLU A 4 17.89 -5.53 13.88
N LEU A 5 19.20 -5.57 14.12
CA LEU A 5 20.11 -4.45 13.83
C LEU A 5 20.16 -4.10 12.34
N ASN A 6 20.02 -5.12 11.49
CA ASN A 6 20.06 -4.97 10.03
C ASN A 6 18.69 -5.02 9.37
N ALA A 7 17.60 -5.07 10.14
CA ALA A 7 16.24 -5.22 9.61
C ALA A 7 15.94 -4.21 8.49
N LYS A 8 16.31 -2.94 8.72
CA LYS A 8 16.09 -1.87 7.74
C LYS A 8 16.77 -2.17 6.41
N ARG A 9 18.03 -2.59 6.46
CA ARG A 9 18.81 -2.92 5.27
C ARG A 9 18.20 -4.11 4.53
N TYR A 10 17.78 -5.15 5.26
CA TYR A 10 17.18 -6.34 4.65
C TYR A 10 15.85 -6.03 3.95
N TRP A 11 15.01 -5.19 4.54
CA TRP A 11 13.78 -4.75 3.88
C TRP A 11 14.04 -3.84 2.67
N ASP A 12 14.98 -2.89 2.78
CA ASP A 12 15.38 -2.06 1.64
C ASP A 12 15.90 -2.90 0.47
N ASP A 13 16.77 -3.87 0.74
CA ASP A 13 17.32 -4.75 -0.28
C ASP A 13 16.23 -5.67 -0.89
N PHE A 14 15.30 -6.15 -0.08
CA PHE A 14 14.14 -6.91 -0.55
C PHE A 14 13.32 -6.11 -1.57
N TYR A 15 12.96 -4.86 -1.26
CA TYR A 15 12.15 -4.05 -2.16
C TYR A 15 12.91 -3.57 -3.41
N LYS A 16 14.24 -3.40 -3.33
CA LYS A 16 15.07 -3.14 -4.54
C LYS A 16 15.07 -4.32 -5.51
N ILE A 17 15.02 -5.56 -5.00
CA ILE A 17 15.07 -6.77 -5.82
C ILE A 17 13.70 -7.10 -6.40
N HIS A 18 12.66 -6.96 -5.58
CA HIS A 18 11.33 -7.47 -5.91
C HIS A 18 10.34 -6.40 -6.38
N GLU A 19 10.61 -5.13 -6.14
CA GLU A 19 9.72 -4.01 -6.46
C GLU A 19 8.27 -4.30 -6.00
N ASN A 20 7.28 -4.19 -6.90
CA ASN A 20 5.88 -4.53 -6.64
C ASN A 20 5.52 -5.99 -6.97
N GLY A 21 6.46 -6.81 -7.42
CA GLY A 21 6.18 -8.13 -8.00
C GLY A 21 6.02 -9.29 -7.00
N PHE A 22 6.35 -9.09 -5.72
CA PHE A 22 6.35 -10.19 -4.74
C PHE A 22 4.96 -10.47 -4.14
N PHE A 23 4.26 -9.43 -3.69
CA PHE A 23 2.94 -9.57 -3.07
C PHE A 23 1.85 -9.28 -4.11
N LYS A 24 0.74 -10.01 -4.01
CA LYS A 24 -0.45 -9.76 -4.84
C LYS A 24 -1.29 -8.63 -4.25
N ASP A 25 -1.99 -7.92 -5.12
CA ASP A 25 -3.01 -6.96 -4.72
C ASP A 25 -4.11 -7.61 -3.85
N ARG A 26 -4.43 -6.95 -2.73
CA ARG A 26 -5.31 -7.48 -1.69
C ARG A 26 -6.79 -7.17 -1.94
N HIS A 27 -7.26 -7.37 -3.17
CA HIS A 27 -8.65 -7.15 -3.57
C HIS A 27 -9.69 -7.91 -2.73
N TRP A 28 -9.30 -9.02 -2.10
CA TRP A 28 -10.18 -9.79 -1.21
C TRP A 28 -10.62 -9.00 0.02
N LEU A 29 -9.89 -7.96 0.43
CA LEU A 29 -10.22 -7.14 1.60
C LEU A 29 -11.61 -6.53 1.50
N PHE A 30 -12.09 -6.17 0.31
CA PHE A 30 -13.44 -5.57 0.14
C PHE A 30 -14.57 -6.59 0.23
N THR A 31 -14.25 -7.88 0.24
CA THR A 31 -15.24 -8.93 0.52
C THR A 31 -15.40 -9.11 2.03
N GLU A 32 -14.31 -9.10 2.77
CA GLU A 32 -14.29 -9.31 4.23
C GLU A 32 -14.57 -8.04 5.03
N PHE A 33 -14.13 -6.88 4.53
CA PHE A 33 -14.25 -5.56 5.18
C PHE A 33 -14.91 -4.56 4.23
N PRO A 34 -16.23 -4.65 4.01
CA PRO A 34 -16.97 -3.75 3.12
C PRO A 34 -16.84 -2.26 3.48
N GLU A 35 -16.57 -1.93 4.73
CA GLU A 35 -16.34 -0.57 5.23
C GLU A 35 -15.14 0.13 4.58
N LEU A 36 -14.17 -0.62 4.05
CA LEU A 36 -13.05 -0.06 3.28
C LEU A 36 -13.50 0.44 1.89
N ALA A 37 -14.69 0.03 1.44
CA ALA A 37 -15.30 0.41 0.17
C ALA A 37 -16.82 0.71 0.36
N PRO A 38 -17.19 1.77 1.10
CA PRO A 38 -18.56 2.02 1.54
C PRO A 38 -19.53 2.36 0.39
N ASN A 39 -19.05 2.56 -0.84
CA ASN A 39 -19.88 2.85 -2.01
C ASN A 39 -20.45 1.60 -2.71
N ARG A 40 -20.72 0.51 -1.99
CA ARG A 40 -21.75 -0.44 -2.43
C ARG A 40 -23.11 0.13 -2.03
N ASN A 41 -23.78 0.81 -2.97
CA ASN A 41 -25.19 1.21 -2.83
C ASN A 41 -26.01 0.05 -2.21
N PRO A 42 -26.52 0.15 -0.96
CA PRO A 42 -27.23 -0.95 -0.30
C PRO A 42 -28.58 -1.31 -0.95
N LYS A 43 -28.98 -0.59 -2.01
CA LYS A 43 -30.27 -0.72 -2.69
C LYS A 43 -30.31 -1.80 -3.79
N GLN A 44 -29.26 -2.62 -3.96
CA GLN A 44 -29.24 -3.70 -4.96
C GLN A 44 -29.12 -5.13 -4.38
N SER A 45 -29.30 -5.33 -3.06
CA SER A 45 -29.37 -6.68 -2.47
C SER A 45 -30.77 -7.00 -1.94
N ARG A 46 -31.81 -6.56 -2.66
CA ARG A 46 -33.18 -7.07 -2.52
C ARG A 46 -33.79 -7.03 -3.91
N ASP A 47 -33.58 -8.08 -4.68
CA ASP A 47 -34.64 -8.78 -5.40
C ASP A 47 -34.06 -9.79 -6.39
N SER A 48 -34.67 -10.98 -6.37
CA SER A 48 -34.73 -11.97 -7.44
C SER A 48 -33.59 -12.98 -7.54
N VAL A 49 -33.81 -14.13 -6.90
CA VAL A 49 -33.39 -15.44 -7.40
C VAL A 49 -34.12 -15.73 -8.71
N PRO A 50 -33.42 -16.13 -9.79
CA PRO A 50 -33.93 -17.09 -10.76
C PRO A 50 -33.04 -18.34 -10.65
N GLY A 51 -33.54 -19.46 -10.12
CA GLY A 51 -34.30 -20.38 -10.95
C GLY A 51 -33.33 -21.24 -11.78
N PHE A 52 -32.82 -22.30 -11.16
CA PHE A 52 -32.07 -23.37 -11.82
C PHE A 52 -32.81 -23.88 -13.06
N SER A 53 -32.10 -24.05 -14.17
CA SER A 53 -32.50 -24.99 -15.22
C SER A 53 -31.24 -25.51 -15.91
N ASN A 54 -30.97 -26.79 -15.66
CA ASN A 54 -29.91 -27.59 -16.25
C ASN A 54 -30.04 -27.63 -17.78
N LYS A 55 -28.91 -27.48 -18.49
CA LYS A 55 -28.61 -28.23 -19.71
C LYS A 55 -27.10 -28.48 -19.78
N GLU A 56 -26.72 -29.73 -19.62
CA GLU A 56 -25.39 -30.26 -19.95
C GLU A 56 -25.19 -30.22 -21.47
N GLU A 57 -23.96 -29.97 -21.94
CA GLU A 57 -23.09 -31.00 -22.55
C GLU A 57 -21.96 -30.41 -23.44
N SER A 58 -20.76 -30.98 -23.25
CA SER A 58 -19.68 -31.24 -24.23
C SER A 58 -18.57 -30.20 -24.54
N THR A 59 -17.42 -30.46 -23.91
CA THR A 59 -16.05 -30.67 -24.43
C THR A 59 -15.30 -29.57 -25.23
N LYS A 60 -14.20 -29.04 -24.66
CA LYS A 60 -12.78 -29.36 -24.97
C LYS A 60 -11.82 -28.25 -24.51
N ASP A 61 -10.96 -28.65 -23.58
CA ASP A 61 -9.51 -28.41 -23.48
C ASP A 61 -8.90 -27.15 -24.12
N ARG A 62 -8.33 -26.28 -23.25
CA ARG A 62 -6.87 -26.06 -23.23
C ARG A 62 -6.44 -25.29 -21.97
N LEU A 63 -5.84 -26.05 -21.06
CA LEU A 63 -5.05 -25.61 -19.92
C LEU A 63 -3.67 -25.15 -20.42
N GLY A 64 -3.28 -23.91 -20.13
CA GLY A 64 -1.93 -23.38 -20.36
C GLY A 64 -1.27 -23.10 -19.02
N SER A 65 -0.55 -24.10 -18.50
CA SER A 65 0.36 -23.98 -17.36
C SER A 65 1.65 -23.28 -17.79
N CYS A 66 2.18 -22.37 -16.97
CA CYS A 66 3.55 -21.88 -17.11
C CYS A 66 4.24 -22.01 -15.75
N GLU A 67 5.07 -23.04 -15.60
CA GLU A 67 6.02 -23.22 -14.50
C GLU A 67 7.44 -22.88 -14.96
N ASN A 68 8.19 -22.30 -14.02
CA ASN A 68 9.66 -22.27 -13.88
C ASN A 68 10.48 -21.36 -14.79
N GLY A 69 11.25 -20.49 -14.12
CA GLY A 69 12.05 -19.43 -14.71
C GLY A 69 13.41 -19.86 -15.27
N HIS A 70 14.01 -18.94 -16.01
CA HIS A 70 15.44 -18.64 -15.92
C HIS A 70 15.75 -17.32 -16.61
N CYS A 71 16.56 -16.49 -15.95
CA CYS A 71 17.10 -15.24 -16.44
C CYS A 71 18.04 -15.47 -17.64
N SER A 72 18.05 -14.53 -18.59
CA SER A 72 19.20 -14.29 -19.46
C SER A 72 19.31 -12.83 -19.84
N LEU A 73 20.48 -12.30 -19.52
CA LEU A 73 21.04 -10.98 -19.75
C LEU A 73 21.37 -10.77 -21.22
N GLU A 74 20.96 -9.65 -21.82
CA GLU A 74 21.69 -9.05 -22.94
C GLU A 74 21.86 -7.54 -22.75
N SER A 75 23.12 -7.13 -22.81
CA SER A 75 23.64 -5.77 -22.73
C SER A 75 23.45 -5.03 -24.04
N ARG A 76 23.10 -3.73 -23.97
CA ARG A 76 23.56 -2.75 -24.97
C ARG A 76 23.37 -1.29 -24.55
N GLY A 77 24.51 -0.60 -24.47
CA GLY A 77 24.71 0.73 -25.06
C GLY A 77 24.25 1.93 -24.24
N GLY A 78 25.20 2.62 -23.62
CA GLY A 78 24.97 3.85 -22.86
C GLY A 78 24.59 5.04 -23.72
N ASN A 79 24.05 6.06 -23.05
CA ASN A 79 24.27 7.46 -23.39
C ASN A 79 24.24 8.29 -22.10
N GLN A 80 25.28 9.11 -21.99
CA GLN A 80 25.60 10.08 -20.97
C GLN A 80 24.47 11.12 -20.82
N PHE A 81 23.92 11.29 -19.61
CA PHE A 81 23.14 12.48 -19.28
C PHE A 81 23.73 13.19 -18.06
N SER A 82 23.90 14.50 -18.24
CA SER A 82 24.63 15.41 -17.38
C SER A 82 23.84 15.78 -16.13
N LEU A 83 24.61 15.79 -15.03
CA LEU A 83 24.50 16.50 -13.77
C LEU A 83 23.43 17.61 -13.63
N MET A 84 22.83 17.59 -12.43
CA MET A 84 22.18 18.66 -11.66
C MET A 84 20.65 18.81 -11.78
N GLN A 85 19.96 18.30 -10.76
CA GLN A 85 19.07 19.08 -9.91
C GLN A 85 18.85 18.31 -8.58
N ASN A 86 19.08 18.98 -7.46
CA ASN A 86 19.02 18.43 -6.11
C ASN A 86 17.58 18.03 -5.75
N PRO A 87 17.33 16.89 -5.07
CA PRO A 87 16.04 16.63 -4.45
C PRO A 87 15.83 17.59 -3.27
N PRO A 88 14.59 18.02 -2.99
CA PRO A 88 14.32 18.99 -1.94
C PRO A 88 14.69 18.39 -0.57
N LYS A 89 15.47 19.16 0.19
CA LYS A 89 15.81 18.87 1.58
C LYS A 89 14.53 18.76 2.39
N THR A 90 14.33 17.61 3.00
CA THR A 90 13.27 17.37 3.99
C THR A 90 13.55 18.27 5.20
N CYS A 91 12.75 19.32 5.36
CA CYS A 91 12.68 20.08 6.61
C CYS A 91 11.76 19.29 7.56
N THR A 92 12.35 18.37 8.32
CA THR A 92 11.76 17.85 9.55
C THR A 92 12.04 18.86 10.66
N GLU A 93 11.26 19.93 10.73
CA GLU A 93 11.14 20.73 11.94
C GLU A 93 9.65 21.05 12.17
N GLU A 94 9.15 20.58 13.32
CA GLU A 94 7.96 21.05 14.02
C GLU A 94 6.58 20.76 13.39
N LEU A 95 6.13 19.49 13.46
CA LEU A 95 4.69 19.17 13.44
C LEU A 95 4.23 18.76 14.84
N ALA A 96 3.96 19.76 15.67
CA ALA A 96 3.19 19.60 16.90
C ALA A 96 1.96 20.52 16.87
N ALA A 97 0.79 19.89 16.70
CA ALA A 97 -0.53 20.30 17.15
C ALA A 97 -0.90 21.81 17.07
N ALA A 98 -1.32 22.25 15.89
CA ALA A 98 -2.34 23.29 15.76
C ALA A 98 -3.39 22.78 14.75
N ALA A 99 -4.66 22.78 15.15
CA ALA A 99 -5.76 22.46 14.24
C ALA A 99 -5.71 23.43 13.04
N GLY A 100 -5.33 22.94 11.87
CA GLY A 100 -5.30 23.79 10.68
C GLY A 100 -4.96 23.07 9.39
N ASP A 101 -3.81 22.39 9.32
CA ASP A 101 -3.36 21.81 8.07
C ASP A 101 -2.44 20.60 8.30
N TYR A 102 -2.91 19.42 7.92
CA TYR A 102 -2.15 18.17 7.83
C TYR A 102 -2.68 17.39 6.62
N PRO A 103 -1.89 16.48 6.02
CA PRO A 103 -2.34 15.72 4.85
C PRO A 103 -3.69 15.05 5.14
N GLY A 104 -4.73 15.25 4.32
CA GLY A 104 -6.04 14.64 4.59
C GLY A 104 -6.84 15.25 5.74
N SER A 105 -6.51 16.45 6.21
CA SER A 105 -7.27 17.17 7.25
C SER A 105 -8.74 17.40 6.91
N SER A 106 -9.07 17.54 5.63
CA SER A 106 -10.44 17.68 5.12
C SER A 106 -11.19 16.36 4.91
N ALA A 107 -10.52 15.22 5.09
CA ALA A 107 -11.11 13.91 4.88
C ALA A 107 -12.09 13.57 6.00
N SER A 108 -13.22 12.96 5.63
CA SER A 108 -14.22 12.46 6.58
C SER A 108 -13.99 11.02 7.00
N TYR A 109 -13.10 10.30 6.32
CA TYR A 109 -12.74 8.93 6.62
C TYR A 109 -11.25 8.70 6.36
N ARG A 110 -10.50 8.29 7.37
CA ARG A 110 -9.04 8.19 7.34
C ARG A 110 -8.57 6.80 7.70
N VAL A 111 -7.77 6.20 6.81
CA VAL A 111 -7.19 4.87 6.97
C VAL A 111 -5.68 5.00 7.09
N LEU A 112 -5.06 4.23 7.96
CA LEU A 112 -3.61 4.02 7.99
C LEU A 112 -3.28 2.57 7.65
N GLU A 113 -2.51 2.34 6.59
CA GLU A 113 -1.81 1.06 6.41
C GLU A 113 -0.39 1.15 6.96
N VAL A 114 -0.09 0.29 7.93
CA VAL A 114 1.25 0.11 8.46
C VAL A 114 1.92 -1.07 7.75
N GLY A 115 3.20 -0.93 7.40
CA GLY A 115 3.91 -1.92 6.58
C GLY A 115 3.33 -2.03 5.17
N CYS A 116 3.14 -0.89 4.50
CA CYS A 116 2.44 -0.80 3.22
C CYS A 116 3.21 -1.46 2.05
N GLY A 117 4.52 -1.70 2.21
CA GLY A 117 5.37 -2.24 1.17
C GLY A 117 5.26 -1.44 -0.14
N ALA A 118 5.07 -2.12 -1.26
CA ALA A 118 4.87 -1.50 -2.56
C ALA A 118 3.43 -0.98 -2.82
N GLY A 119 2.55 -1.00 -1.81
CA GLY A 119 1.20 -0.42 -1.91
C GLY A 119 0.09 -1.37 -2.39
N ASN A 120 0.31 -2.69 -2.34
CA ASN A 120 -0.65 -3.72 -2.80
C ASN A 120 -1.98 -3.79 -1.99
N THR A 121 -2.13 -2.99 -0.94
CA THR A 121 -3.41 -2.73 -0.28
C THR A 121 -3.88 -1.30 -0.55
N VAL A 122 -2.97 -0.31 -0.41
CA VAL A 122 -3.23 1.11 -0.69
C VAL A 122 -3.92 1.32 -2.04
N PHE A 123 -3.33 0.83 -3.15
CA PHE A 123 -3.86 1.10 -4.48
C PHE A 123 -5.22 0.43 -4.71
N PRO A 124 -5.43 -0.85 -4.36
CA PRO A 124 -6.78 -1.42 -4.41
C PRO A 124 -7.82 -0.64 -3.59
N ILE A 125 -7.46 -0.09 -2.42
CA ILE A 125 -8.37 0.75 -1.62
C ILE A 125 -8.74 2.02 -2.40
N LEU A 126 -7.75 2.73 -2.94
CA LEU A 126 -7.96 3.97 -3.69
C LEU A 126 -8.78 3.73 -4.96
N GLN A 127 -8.52 2.65 -5.70
CA GLN A 127 -9.24 2.27 -6.91
C GLN A 127 -10.70 1.88 -6.63
N THR A 128 -10.95 1.18 -5.51
CA THR A 128 -12.28 0.66 -5.19
C THR A 128 -13.15 1.72 -4.51
N ASN A 129 -12.54 2.59 -3.69
CA ASN A 129 -13.24 3.59 -2.91
C ASN A 129 -13.11 5.00 -3.52
N ASN A 130 -14.08 5.33 -4.37
CA ASN A 130 -14.19 6.61 -5.07
C ASN A 130 -14.80 7.74 -4.22
N ASP A 131 -15.00 7.56 -2.90
CA ASP A 131 -15.52 8.63 -2.04
C ASP A 131 -14.45 9.72 -1.87
N PRO A 132 -14.68 10.99 -2.28
CA PRO A 132 -13.71 12.07 -2.10
C PRO A 132 -13.36 12.36 -0.62
N GLY A 133 -14.16 11.87 0.33
CA GLY A 133 -13.90 11.98 1.77
C GLY A 133 -12.92 10.95 2.33
N LEU A 134 -12.48 9.95 1.55
CA LEU A 134 -11.46 8.99 1.97
C LEU A 134 -10.04 9.58 1.81
N PHE A 135 -9.20 9.40 2.83
CA PHE A 135 -7.77 9.65 2.75
C PHE A 135 -6.96 8.49 3.35
N VAL A 136 -5.95 8.02 2.62
CA VAL A 136 -5.14 6.86 3.02
C VAL A 136 -3.74 7.29 3.40
N TYR A 137 -3.38 7.16 4.65
CA TYR A 137 -2.00 7.17 5.08
C TYR A 137 -1.41 5.78 4.89
N CYS A 138 -0.15 5.72 4.49
CA CYS A 138 0.56 4.46 4.41
C CYS A 138 2.00 4.66 4.82
N CYS A 139 2.53 3.75 5.64
CA CYS A 139 3.91 3.81 6.04
C CYS A 139 4.59 2.47 5.97
N ASP A 140 5.88 2.51 5.77
CA ASP A 140 6.75 1.34 5.86
C ASP A 140 8.04 1.73 6.56
N PHE A 141 8.67 0.74 7.18
CA PHE A 141 9.98 0.89 7.78
C PHE A 141 11.08 1.10 6.73
N SER A 142 10.86 0.59 5.51
CA SER A 142 11.75 0.71 4.36
C SER A 142 11.49 2.00 3.57
N PRO A 143 12.47 2.92 3.45
CA PRO A 143 12.40 4.02 2.51
C PRO A 143 12.21 3.58 1.05
N THR A 144 12.78 2.43 0.67
CA THR A 144 12.60 1.89 -0.69
C THR A 144 11.14 1.49 -0.94
N ALA A 145 10.46 0.88 0.03
CA ALA A 145 9.02 0.59 -0.09
C ALA A 145 8.21 1.87 -0.30
N VAL A 146 8.46 2.89 0.52
CA VAL A 146 7.78 4.19 0.42
C VAL A 146 8.03 4.85 -0.94
N GLU A 147 9.26 4.78 -1.46
CA GLU A 147 9.60 5.29 -2.80
C GLU A 147 8.85 4.56 -3.92
N LEU A 148 8.67 3.23 -3.81
CA LEU A 148 7.86 2.46 -4.77
C LEU A 148 6.40 2.91 -4.77
N VAL A 149 5.82 3.18 -3.60
CA VAL A 149 4.46 3.72 -3.49
C VAL A 149 4.38 5.11 -4.12
N GLN A 150 5.29 6.02 -3.76
CA GLN A 150 5.29 7.41 -4.25
C GLN A 150 5.56 7.51 -5.76
N SER A 151 6.30 6.56 -6.33
CA SER A 151 6.65 6.52 -7.77
C SER A 151 5.59 5.80 -8.61
N ASN A 152 4.57 5.19 -7.99
CA ASN A 152 3.50 4.53 -8.71
C ASN A 152 2.66 5.57 -9.49
N ALA A 153 2.28 5.24 -10.73
CA ALA A 153 1.48 6.12 -11.59
C ALA A 153 0.08 6.43 -11.02
N GLU A 154 -0.42 5.59 -10.11
CA GLU A 154 -1.70 5.77 -9.42
C GLU A 154 -1.58 6.55 -8.11
N TYR A 155 -0.37 6.93 -7.71
CA TYR A 155 -0.16 7.74 -6.51
C TYR A 155 -0.76 9.13 -6.70
N ASP A 156 -1.74 9.46 -5.87
CA ASP A 156 -2.38 10.77 -5.83
C ASP A 156 -2.24 11.35 -4.43
N SER A 157 -1.39 12.37 -4.29
CA SER A 157 -1.11 13.03 -3.01
C SER A 157 -2.33 13.74 -2.41
N SER A 158 -3.40 13.96 -3.18
CA SER A 158 -4.67 14.48 -2.66
C SER A 158 -5.50 13.39 -1.96
N ARG A 159 -5.18 12.12 -2.21
CA ARG A 159 -5.91 10.95 -1.77
C ARG A 159 -5.15 10.07 -0.80
N CYS A 160 -3.83 10.11 -0.83
CA CYS A 160 -2.99 9.36 0.08
C CYS A 160 -1.69 10.09 0.44
N PHE A 161 -1.07 9.64 1.52
CA PHE A 161 0.24 10.12 1.97
C PHE A 161 1.12 8.95 2.42
N ALA A 162 2.20 8.71 1.67
CA ALA A 162 3.19 7.69 1.98
C ALA A 162 4.39 8.28 2.74
N PHE A 163 4.78 7.67 3.87
CA PHE A 163 5.89 8.15 4.71
C PHE A 163 6.67 7.01 5.36
N VAL A 164 7.95 7.25 5.66
CA VAL A 164 8.80 6.27 6.36
C VAL A 164 8.50 6.33 7.85
N HIS A 165 8.26 5.18 8.47
CA HIS A 165 7.99 5.13 9.90
C HIS A 165 8.49 3.81 10.50
N ASP A 166 9.24 3.92 11.60
CA ASP A 166 9.64 2.79 12.44
C ASP A 166 8.71 2.70 13.64
N LEU A 167 7.82 1.70 13.65
CA LEU A 167 6.89 1.46 14.75
C LEU A 167 7.59 1.19 16.10
N CYS A 168 8.85 0.74 16.08
CA CYS A 168 9.60 0.46 17.30
C CYS A 168 10.32 1.70 17.85
N SER A 169 10.07 2.89 17.27
CA SER A 169 10.75 4.14 17.62
C SER A 169 9.75 5.21 18.09
N ASP A 170 9.85 5.60 19.37
CA ASP A 170 9.05 6.70 19.94
C ASP A 170 9.42 8.10 19.41
N GLN A 171 10.45 8.19 18.55
CA GLN A 171 11.04 9.48 18.14
C GLN A 171 10.38 10.07 16.88
N SER A 172 9.56 9.30 16.18
CA SER A 172 8.95 9.74 14.92
C SER A 172 7.46 9.98 15.11
N PRO A 173 6.98 11.23 15.15
CA PRO A 173 5.54 11.49 15.22
C PRO A 173 4.87 11.05 13.92
N PHE A 174 3.60 10.68 14.03
CA PHE A 174 2.77 10.46 12.85
C PHE A 174 2.38 11.80 12.19
N PRO A 175 2.16 11.83 10.86
CA PRO A 175 1.82 13.05 10.12
C PRO A 175 0.34 13.45 10.28
N MET A 176 -0.36 12.87 11.25
CA MET A 176 -1.74 13.19 11.60
C MET A 176 -1.91 13.28 13.11
N PRO A 177 -2.91 14.02 13.61
CA PRO A 177 -3.19 14.09 15.04
C PRO A 177 -3.56 12.73 15.64
N GLU A 178 -3.32 12.56 16.94
CA GLU A 178 -3.87 11.44 17.70
C GLU A 178 -5.41 11.38 17.59
N GLU A 179 -5.98 10.17 17.72
CA GLU A 179 -7.43 9.94 17.67
C GLU A 179 -8.12 10.44 16.39
N SER A 180 -7.37 10.59 15.29
CA SER A 180 -7.91 11.08 14.01
C SER A 180 -8.23 9.99 12.99
N LEU A 181 -7.79 8.75 13.20
CA LEU A 181 -7.95 7.64 12.25
C LEU A 181 -9.24 6.85 12.52
N ASP A 182 -9.91 6.41 11.46
CA ASP A 182 -11.07 5.52 11.53
C ASP A 182 -10.68 4.04 11.47
N VAL A 183 -9.64 3.72 10.69
CA VAL A 183 -9.14 2.34 10.52
C VAL A 183 -7.62 2.31 10.51
N VAL A 184 -7.04 1.32 11.18
CA VAL A 184 -5.62 0.98 11.08
C VAL A 184 -5.49 -0.46 10.57
N ILE A 185 -4.74 -0.65 9.49
CA ILE A 185 -4.50 -1.93 8.82
C ILE A 185 -3.07 -2.37 9.13
N LEU A 186 -2.92 -3.57 9.69
CA LEU A 186 -1.63 -4.22 9.96
C LEU A 186 -1.67 -5.64 9.39
N ILE A 187 -1.18 -5.82 8.16
CA ILE A 187 -1.14 -7.14 7.51
C ILE A 187 0.31 -7.65 7.50
N PHE A 188 0.57 -8.75 8.22
CA PHE A 188 1.91 -9.35 8.39
C PHE A 188 2.97 -8.45 9.06
N VAL A 189 2.56 -7.34 9.68
CA VAL A 189 3.47 -6.39 10.35
C VAL A 189 3.92 -6.91 11.71
N LEU A 190 2.98 -7.24 12.60
CA LEU A 190 3.29 -7.56 13.99
C LEU A 190 4.15 -8.83 14.12
N SER A 191 4.06 -9.75 13.17
CA SER A 191 4.92 -10.94 13.11
C SER A 191 6.39 -10.63 12.80
N ALA A 192 6.69 -9.43 12.28
CA ALA A 192 8.04 -8.97 11.98
C ALA A 192 8.64 -8.12 13.11
N ILE A 193 7.91 -7.90 14.20
CA ILE A 193 8.32 -7.11 15.36
C ILE A 193 8.45 -8.04 16.57
N LEU A 194 9.51 -7.84 17.35
CA LEU A 194 9.70 -8.59 18.58
C LEU A 194 8.65 -8.21 19.63
N PRO A 195 8.06 -9.16 20.37
CA PRO A 195 7.05 -8.85 21.38
C PRO A 195 7.51 -7.90 22.49
N GLU A 196 8.82 -7.79 22.73
CA GLU A 196 9.42 -6.92 23.75
C GLU A 196 9.59 -5.46 23.31
N LYS A 197 9.24 -5.15 22.06
CA LYS A 197 9.29 -3.81 21.48
C LYS A 197 7.98 -3.06 21.62
#